data_AF-A0A970C1B1-F1
#
_entry.id   AF-A0A970C1B1-F1
#
_cell.length_a   1.000
_cell.length_b   1.000
_cell.length_c   1.000
_cell.angle_alpha   90.00
_cell.angle_beta   90.00
_cell.angle_gamma   90.00
#
_symmetry.space_group_name_H-M   'P 1'
#
loop_
_entity.id
_entity.type
_entity.pdbx_description
1 polymer ?
#
loop_
_entity_poly.entity_id
_entity_poly.type
_entity_poly.pdbx_seq_one_letter_code
_entity_poly.pdbx_strand_id
1 'polypeptide(L)'
;MARTRCALIVVATLAVALAPAGAAPATGPLDPIEQVEIGPNREFRVNGEPFLPIMSWAQGSGSYGMLRSLGFNTFCGGGRSGEAAGAAKAAGGYLIPDFTRTLIGNPSVLAWIHGDEPDMPQRRQQAATPDQIEGQGGARPRGSEPKRPAAEVQEHYRNIKQADPSRPVLVTFTGHFFEKIRSHYTAEQQATLYRQYIQGADVVGFDIYPIYGHGRPGWLNHPADAVAQLTKMAGPRPVYAWIETSKGSRWMSYERQPDVLPMHTRFQVWGALINGATAIGYFTHAWAPTFKEFAPTDEMRAELLRINSQMTRLAPAILAAPARTAVTMTMSDGLPCQFKATTHDGSLYLFAQNRDLGPNSENLGQFDPISPRGGTATFTVAGMKAGTTIEVVDENRTLTAADGGFTDAFGPLAEHIYKIAQ
;
A
#
# COMPACT_ATOMS: atom_id res chain seq x y z
N MET A 1 61.32 -29.93 -13.49
CA MET A 1 60.88 -28.59 -13.04
C MET A 1 59.40 -28.65 -12.73
N ALA A 2 59.05 -28.67 -11.45
CA ALA A 2 57.69 -28.81 -10.96
C ALA A 2 56.89 -27.53 -11.23
N ARG A 3 55.68 -27.67 -11.79
CA ARG A 3 54.69 -26.58 -11.88
C ARG A 3 53.58 -26.86 -10.87
N THR A 4 53.64 -26.13 -9.77
CA THR A 4 52.64 -26.08 -8.71
C THR A 4 51.34 -25.48 -9.27
N ARG A 5 50.24 -26.22 -9.24
CA ARG A 5 48.90 -25.69 -9.49
C ARG A 5 48.29 -25.30 -8.14
N CYS A 6 48.16 -24.00 -7.89
CA CYS A 6 47.34 -23.48 -6.79
C CYS A 6 45.86 -23.75 -7.11
N ALA A 7 45.22 -24.60 -6.31
CA ALA A 7 43.78 -24.75 -6.32
C ALA A 7 43.17 -23.63 -5.46
N LEU A 8 42.42 -22.74 -6.10
CA LEU A 8 41.62 -21.72 -5.42
C LEU A 8 40.38 -22.42 -4.85
N ILE A 9 40.33 -22.62 -3.54
CA ILE A 9 39.14 -23.12 -2.85
C ILE A 9 38.15 -21.96 -2.75
N VAL A 10 37.14 -21.94 -3.63
CA VAL A 10 35.97 -21.07 -3.48
C VAL A 10 35.07 -21.71 -2.43
N VAL A 11 35.06 -21.15 -1.23
CA VAL A 11 34.07 -21.49 -0.19
C VAL A 11 32.76 -20.82 -0.59
N ALA A 12 31.91 -21.55 -1.31
CA ALA A 12 30.53 -21.16 -1.54
C ALA A 12 29.76 -21.29 -0.21
N THR A 13 29.55 -20.17 0.48
CA THR A 13 28.63 -20.08 1.61
C THR A 13 27.21 -20.13 1.05
N LEU A 14 26.62 -21.32 1.05
CA LEU A 14 25.21 -21.52 0.75
C LEU A 14 24.40 -20.92 1.92
N ALA A 15 23.95 -19.67 1.78
CA ALA A 15 22.94 -19.11 2.66
C ALA A 15 21.61 -19.80 2.34
N VAL A 16 21.30 -20.88 3.06
CA VAL A 16 19.97 -21.48 3.05
C VAL A 16 19.05 -20.50 3.76
N ALA A 17 18.24 -19.77 2.98
CA ALA A 17 17.13 -18.99 3.49
C ALA A 17 16.08 -19.95 4.05
N LEU A 18 16.18 -20.27 5.34
CA LEU A 18 15.09 -20.89 6.09
C LEU A 18 13.98 -19.85 6.18
N ALA A 19 12.87 -20.10 5.46
CA ALA A 19 11.65 -19.32 5.64
C ALA A 19 11.23 -19.41 7.12
N PRO A 20 11.02 -18.27 7.82
CA PRO A 20 10.49 -18.32 9.17
C PRO A 20 9.12 -19.01 9.14
N ALA A 21 8.89 -19.88 10.13
CA ALA A 21 7.62 -20.58 10.30
C ALA A 21 6.51 -19.56 10.55
N GLY A 22 5.83 -19.14 9.47
CA GLY A 22 4.69 -18.24 9.54
C GLY A 22 3.53 -18.94 10.24
N ALA A 23 2.92 -18.27 11.22
CA ALA A 23 1.62 -18.67 11.76
C ALA A 23 0.62 -18.87 10.61
N ALA A 24 -0.23 -19.90 10.73
CA ALA A 24 -1.23 -20.23 9.71
C ALA A 24 -2.05 -18.99 9.32
N PRO A 25 -2.35 -18.80 8.03
CA PRO A 25 -3.06 -17.62 7.57
C PRO A 25 -4.48 -17.62 8.18
N ALA A 26 -4.96 -16.46 8.62
CA ALA A 26 -6.33 -16.30 9.09
C ALA A 26 -7.29 -16.36 7.87
N THR A 27 -7.58 -17.58 7.41
CA THR A 27 -8.29 -17.87 6.14
C THR A 27 -9.71 -18.40 6.36
N GLY A 28 -10.30 -18.14 7.53
CA GLY A 28 -11.73 -18.36 7.72
C GLY A 28 -12.56 -17.46 6.79
N PRO A 29 -13.80 -17.87 6.44
CA PRO A 29 -14.74 -16.95 5.82
C PRO A 29 -15.00 -15.77 6.76
N LEU A 30 -15.08 -14.57 6.21
CA LEU A 30 -15.48 -13.39 6.98
C LEU A 30 -16.97 -13.47 7.35
N ASP A 31 -17.28 -12.97 8.54
CA ASP A 31 -18.66 -12.92 9.02
C ASP A 31 -19.55 -12.02 8.13
N PRO A 32 -20.85 -12.29 8.03
CA PRO A 32 -21.78 -11.38 7.39
C PRO A 32 -21.70 -9.97 7.97
N ILE A 33 -21.68 -8.95 7.12
CA ILE A 33 -21.67 -7.55 7.54
C ILE A 33 -23.06 -7.16 8.06
N GLU A 34 -23.11 -6.83 9.34
CA GLU A 34 -24.25 -6.18 9.99
C GLU A 34 -24.07 -4.66 9.99
N GLN A 35 -22.84 -4.20 10.28
CA GLN A 35 -22.52 -2.79 10.40
C GLN A 35 -21.12 -2.48 9.88
N VAL A 36 -20.99 -1.32 9.21
CA VAL A 36 -19.70 -0.76 8.77
C VAL A 36 -19.61 0.67 9.27
N GLU A 37 -18.50 1.01 9.91
CA GLU A 37 -18.23 2.34 10.43
C GLU A 37 -16.79 2.75 10.15
N ILE A 38 -16.53 4.05 10.22
CA ILE A 38 -15.18 4.59 10.27
C ILE A 38 -14.84 4.94 11.71
N GLY A 39 -13.81 4.31 12.23
CA GLY A 39 -13.34 4.50 13.60
C GLY A 39 -12.50 5.76 13.79
N PRO A 40 -12.16 6.08 15.06
CA PRO A 40 -11.43 7.29 15.42
C PRO A 40 -9.99 7.33 14.90
N ASN A 41 -9.41 6.18 14.55
CA ASN A 41 -8.07 6.08 13.94
C ASN A 41 -8.13 6.01 12.41
N ARG A 42 -9.29 6.37 11.83
CA ARG A 42 -9.58 6.33 10.39
C ARG A 42 -9.59 4.91 9.83
N GLU A 43 -9.84 3.93 10.69
CA GLU A 43 -9.94 2.53 10.32
C GLU A 43 -11.36 2.15 9.89
N PHE A 44 -11.49 1.15 9.02
CA PHE A 44 -12.78 0.50 8.88
C PHE A 44 -13.06 -0.31 10.15
N ARG A 45 -14.31 -0.29 10.59
CA ARG A 45 -14.83 -1.18 11.63
C ARG A 45 -15.97 -1.98 11.04
N VAL A 46 -15.86 -3.30 11.08
CA VAL A 46 -16.90 -4.21 10.61
C VAL A 46 -17.41 -4.99 11.80
N ASN A 47 -18.72 -4.90 12.06
CA ASN A 47 -19.36 -5.55 13.22
C ASN A 47 -18.66 -5.19 14.56
N GLY A 48 -18.17 -3.96 14.69
CA GLY A 48 -17.50 -3.49 15.90
C GLY A 48 -15.99 -3.82 15.99
N GLU A 49 -15.43 -4.57 15.03
CA GLU A 49 -14.02 -4.93 15.04
C GLU A 49 -13.21 -4.14 14.00
N PRO A 50 -11.97 -3.71 14.32
CA PRO A 50 -11.07 -3.10 13.33
C PRO A 50 -10.84 -4.04 12.15
N PHE A 51 -11.03 -3.52 10.94
CA PHE A 51 -10.85 -4.24 9.70
C PHE A 51 -9.88 -3.47 8.81
N LEU A 52 -8.87 -4.16 8.29
CA LEU A 52 -7.94 -3.62 7.30
C LEU A 52 -8.31 -4.19 5.92
N PRO A 53 -8.97 -3.42 5.04
CA PRO A 53 -9.21 -3.86 3.67
C PRO A 53 -7.89 -4.13 2.94
N ILE A 54 -7.78 -5.34 2.40
CA ILE A 54 -6.70 -5.82 1.54
C ILE A 54 -7.37 -6.16 0.20
N MET A 55 -7.32 -5.20 -0.71
CA MET A 55 -8.20 -5.13 -1.88
C MET A 55 -7.51 -5.65 -3.14
N SER A 56 -8.23 -6.40 -3.97
CA SER A 56 -7.83 -6.62 -5.37
C SER A 56 -8.55 -5.63 -6.28
N TRP A 57 -7.86 -5.13 -7.31
CA TRP A 57 -8.46 -4.26 -8.31
C TRP A 57 -9.07 -5.03 -9.48
N ALA A 58 -10.34 -4.77 -9.74
CA ALA A 58 -11.08 -5.11 -10.95
C ALA A 58 -10.86 -6.55 -11.42
N GLN A 59 -11.08 -7.51 -10.52
CA GLN A 59 -10.98 -8.94 -10.81
C GLN A 59 -12.36 -9.55 -11.09
N GLY A 60 -12.45 -10.46 -12.04
CA GLY A 60 -13.64 -11.27 -12.27
C GLY A 60 -14.03 -12.10 -11.04
N SER A 61 -15.35 -12.29 -10.84
CA SER A 61 -15.94 -13.04 -9.71
C SER A 61 -15.36 -14.46 -9.56
N GLY A 62 -15.04 -15.12 -10.67
CA GLY A 62 -14.43 -16.46 -10.67
C GLY A 62 -13.03 -16.53 -10.03
N SER A 63 -12.33 -15.41 -9.92
CA SER A 63 -10.98 -15.34 -9.35
C SER A 63 -10.97 -15.15 -7.83
N TYR A 64 -12.13 -14.85 -7.20
CA TYR A 64 -12.20 -14.49 -5.79
C TYR A 64 -11.71 -15.58 -4.84
N GLY A 65 -11.97 -16.86 -5.15
CA GLY A 65 -11.43 -17.99 -4.38
C GLY A 65 -9.90 -18.03 -4.39
N MET A 66 -9.29 -17.86 -5.57
CA MET A 66 -7.83 -17.77 -5.71
C MET A 66 -7.27 -16.57 -4.94
N LEU A 67 -7.90 -15.40 -5.05
CA LEU A 67 -7.46 -14.19 -4.33
C LEU A 67 -7.53 -14.38 -2.80
N ARG A 68 -8.59 -15.03 -2.28
CA ARG A 68 -8.65 -15.38 -0.84
C ARG A 68 -7.54 -16.30 -0.41
N SER A 69 -7.15 -17.27 -1.27
CA SER A 69 -5.99 -18.13 -0.98
C SER A 69 -4.65 -17.39 -0.95
N LEU A 70 -4.60 -16.15 -1.46
CA LEU A 70 -3.46 -15.23 -1.36
C LEU A 70 -3.64 -14.16 -0.27
N GLY A 71 -4.64 -14.32 0.62
CA GLY A 71 -4.87 -13.43 1.76
C GLY A 71 -5.57 -12.11 1.45
N PHE A 72 -5.98 -11.86 0.20
CA PHE A 72 -6.89 -10.74 -0.10
C PHE A 72 -8.17 -10.94 0.68
N ASN A 73 -8.77 -9.89 1.24
CA ASN A 73 -10.01 -9.99 2.01
C ASN A 73 -11.17 -9.18 1.43
N THR A 74 -10.87 -8.35 0.43
CA THR A 74 -11.83 -7.45 -0.21
C THR A 74 -11.60 -7.45 -1.73
N PHE A 75 -12.66 -7.46 -2.53
CA PHE A 75 -12.58 -7.38 -3.99
C PHE A 75 -13.23 -6.07 -4.45
N CYS A 76 -12.48 -5.24 -5.18
CA CYS A 76 -12.87 -3.86 -5.47
C CYS A 76 -12.84 -3.59 -6.98
N GLY A 77 -13.70 -2.71 -7.49
CA GLY A 77 -13.56 -2.17 -8.85
C GLY A 77 -13.91 -3.13 -10.00
N GLY A 78 -14.59 -4.24 -9.72
CA GLY A 78 -15.09 -5.22 -10.69
C GLY A 78 -16.24 -6.02 -10.08
N GLY A 79 -17.25 -6.40 -10.87
CA GLY A 79 -18.47 -7.05 -10.40
C GLY A 79 -19.70 -6.15 -10.54
N ARG A 80 -20.44 -6.28 -11.66
CA ARG A 80 -21.58 -5.41 -12.01
C ARG A 80 -22.94 -5.94 -11.55
N SER A 81 -22.98 -6.91 -10.64
CA SER A 81 -24.21 -7.67 -10.38
C SER A 81 -24.22 -8.38 -9.04
N GLY A 82 -25.40 -8.90 -8.68
CA GLY A 82 -25.57 -9.82 -7.54
C GLY A 82 -24.66 -11.06 -7.58
N GLU A 83 -24.18 -11.46 -8.75
CA GLU A 83 -23.24 -12.58 -8.91
C GLU A 83 -21.93 -12.32 -8.17
N ALA A 84 -21.38 -11.11 -8.27
CA ALA A 84 -20.13 -10.75 -7.59
C ALA A 84 -20.28 -10.79 -6.07
N ALA A 85 -21.42 -10.35 -5.53
CA ALA A 85 -21.68 -10.43 -4.09
C ALA A 85 -21.82 -11.88 -3.63
N GLY A 86 -22.50 -12.74 -4.41
CA GLY A 86 -22.57 -14.17 -4.14
C GLY A 86 -21.21 -14.86 -4.19
N ALA A 87 -20.37 -14.52 -5.18
CA ALA A 87 -19.02 -15.05 -5.30
C ALA A 87 -18.11 -14.58 -4.16
N ALA A 88 -18.22 -13.31 -3.74
CA ALA A 88 -17.47 -12.78 -2.61
C ALA A 88 -17.82 -13.53 -1.31
N LYS A 89 -19.13 -13.73 -1.06
CA LYS A 89 -19.62 -14.56 0.05
C LYS A 89 -19.05 -15.98 -0.01
N ALA A 90 -19.13 -16.63 -1.18
CA ALA A 90 -18.66 -18.01 -1.35
C ALA A 90 -17.14 -18.15 -1.15
N ALA A 91 -16.37 -17.15 -1.56
CA ALA A 91 -14.94 -17.08 -1.31
C ALA A 91 -14.60 -16.74 0.16
N GLY A 92 -15.58 -16.23 0.93
CA GLY A 92 -15.39 -15.81 2.30
C GLY A 92 -14.68 -14.46 2.43
N GLY A 93 -14.96 -13.53 1.52
CA GLY A 93 -14.46 -12.14 1.54
C GLY A 93 -15.57 -11.10 1.33
N TYR A 94 -15.19 -9.83 1.29
CA TYR A 94 -16.09 -8.72 1.02
C TYR A 94 -15.93 -8.12 -0.36
N LEU A 95 -16.96 -7.39 -0.80
CA LEU A 95 -17.05 -6.72 -2.09
C LEU A 95 -17.13 -5.20 -1.90
N ILE A 96 -16.44 -4.47 -2.77
CA ILE A 96 -16.61 -3.03 -3.00
C ILE A 96 -16.93 -2.81 -4.48
N PRO A 97 -18.22 -2.84 -4.87
CA PRO A 97 -18.63 -2.65 -6.25
C PRO A 97 -18.99 -1.19 -6.56
N ASP A 98 -19.23 -0.90 -7.84
CA ASP A 98 -19.96 0.30 -8.23
C ASP A 98 -21.34 0.31 -7.54
N PHE A 99 -21.86 1.51 -7.23
CA PHE A 99 -23.15 1.62 -6.57
C PHE A 99 -24.29 1.03 -7.43
N THR A 100 -25.08 0.16 -6.80
CA THR A 100 -26.36 -0.32 -7.35
C THR A 100 -27.36 -0.54 -6.23
N ARG A 101 -28.61 -0.11 -6.46
CA ARG A 101 -29.70 -0.26 -5.49
C ARG A 101 -30.02 -1.72 -5.18
N THR A 102 -29.72 -2.65 -6.08
CA THR A 102 -30.02 -4.09 -5.90
C THR A 102 -29.15 -4.77 -4.86
N LEU A 103 -28.05 -4.14 -4.45
CA LEU A 103 -27.10 -4.69 -3.47
C LEU A 103 -27.18 -4.01 -2.10
N ILE A 104 -28.09 -3.05 -1.91
CA ILE A 104 -28.30 -2.40 -0.61
C ILE A 104 -28.70 -3.45 0.43
N GLY A 105 -28.04 -3.41 1.59
CA GLY A 105 -28.24 -4.37 2.68
C GLY A 105 -27.62 -5.75 2.45
N ASN A 106 -26.91 -5.97 1.35
CA ASN A 106 -26.21 -7.23 1.12
C ASN A 106 -25.05 -7.38 2.15
N PRO A 107 -24.98 -8.51 2.88
CA PRO A 107 -23.99 -8.69 3.95
C PRO A 107 -22.55 -8.93 3.46
N SER A 108 -22.32 -9.01 2.15
CA SER A 108 -20.98 -9.11 1.58
C SER A 108 -20.49 -7.80 0.99
N VAL A 109 -21.29 -6.73 1.00
CA VAL A 109 -20.89 -5.41 0.51
C VAL A 109 -20.35 -4.57 1.66
N LEU A 110 -19.03 -4.32 1.62
CA LEU A 110 -18.31 -3.51 2.61
C LEU A 110 -18.47 -2.02 2.38
N ALA A 111 -18.43 -1.60 1.12
CA ALA A 111 -18.44 -0.21 0.73
C ALA A 111 -18.90 -0.07 -0.74
N TRP A 112 -19.12 1.15 -1.18
CA TRP A 112 -19.28 1.50 -2.60
C TRP A 112 -18.02 2.18 -3.11
N ILE A 113 -17.75 2.12 -4.41
CA ILE A 113 -16.72 2.94 -5.03
C ILE A 113 -17.31 3.84 -6.12
N HIS A 114 -16.73 5.03 -6.24
CA HIS A 114 -16.95 5.91 -7.39
C HIS A 114 -16.37 5.32 -8.67
N GLY A 115 -16.68 5.96 -9.80
CA GLY A 115 -15.92 5.72 -11.03
C GLY A 115 -14.44 6.05 -10.83
N ASP A 116 -13.58 5.28 -11.49
CA ASP A 116 -12.13 5.34 -11.36
C ASP A 116 -11.52 6.67 -11.83
N GLU A 117 -10.58 7.20 -11.04
CA GLU A 117 -9.74 8.39 -11.30
C GLU A 117 -10.52 9.58 -11.93
N PRO A 118 -11.48 10.19 -11.21
CA PRO A 118 -12.26 11.30 -11.76
C PRO A 118 -11.39 12.54 -12.04
N ASP A 119 -10.28 12.68 -11.31
CA ASP A 119 -9.27 13.73 -11.41
C ASP A 119 -8.26 13.51 -12.55
N MET A 120 -8.33 12.39 -13.27
CA MET A 120 -7.52 12.20 -14.47
C MET A 120 -7.84 13.31 -15.48
N PRO A 121 -6.87 13.95 -16.16
CA PRO A 121 -7.15 14.97 -17.17
C PRO A 121 -7.99 14.40 -18.31
N GLN A 122 -8.77 15.23 -19.00
CA GLN A 122 -9.50 14.81 -20.21
C GLN A 122 -8.56 14.13 -21.22
N ARG A 123 -9.01 13.04 -21.88
CA ARG A 123 -8.16 12.23 -22.78
C ARG A 123 -7.37 13.05 -23.81
N ARG A 124 -7.98 14.08 -24.40
CA ARG A 124 -7.32 14.99 -25.38
C ARG A 124 -6.17 15.82 -24.80
N GLN A 125 -6.07 15.88 -23.47
CA GLN A 125 -5.07 16.61 -22.69
C GLN A 125 -4.09 15.67 -21.98
N GLN A 126 -4.30 14.36 -22.05
CA GLN A 126 -3.38 13.37 -21.48
C GLN A 126 -2.14 13.25 -22.37
N ALA A 127 -0.98 13.14 -21.74
CA ALA A 127 0.23 12.77 -22.48
C ALA A 127 0.20 11.28 -22.85
N ALA A 128 0.87 10.92 -23.94
CA ALA A 128 0.94 9.52 -24.39
C ALA A 128 1.90 8.68 -23.53
N THR A 129 2.86 9.30 -22.83
CA THR A 129 3.82 8.62 -21.94
C THR A 129 4.15 9.46 -20.69
N PRO A 130 4.54 8.83 -19.56
CA PRO A 130 5.00 9.52 -18.35
C PRO A 130 6.12 10.54 -18.61
N ASP A 131 7.07 10.24 -19.51
CA ASP A 131 8.18 11.16 -19.82
C ASP A 131 7.73 12.44 -20.53
N GLN A 132 6.61 12.41 -21.26
CA GLN A 132 6.05 13.62 -21.85
C GLN A 132 5.43 14.54 -20.79
N ILE A 133 4.99 13.98 -19.66
CA ILE A 133 4.53 14.72 -18.49
C ILE A 133 5.74 15.23 -17.71
N GLU A 134 6.75 14.38 -17.47
CA GLU A 134 7.81 14.59 -16.48
C GLU A 134 9.11 15.17 -17.05
N GLY A 135 9.36 15.06 -18.35
CA GLY A 135 10.63 15.41 -18.99
C GLY A 135 10.98 16.91 -18.93
N GLN A 136 12.29 17.19 -18.94
CA GLN A 136 12.87 18.52 -19.10
C GLN A 136 12.59 19.05 -20.52
N GLY A 137 11.40 19.59 -20.71
CA GLY A 137 10.86 19.99 -22.02
C GLY A 137 9.35 19.81 -22.14
N GLY A 138 8.72 19.07 -21.22
CA GLY A 138 7.27 18.99 -21.14
C GLY A 138 6.65 20.38 -20.97
N ALA A 139 5.48 20.63 -21.55
CA ALA A 139 4.79 21.90 -21.38
C ALA A 139 4.50 22.16 -19.90
N ARG A 140 4.70 23.40 -19.43
CA ARG A 140 4.23 23.83 -18.10
C ARG A 140 2.73 23.48 -17.96
N PRO A 141 2.23 23.14 -16.76
CA PRO A 141 0.81 22.85 -16.57
C PRO A 141 -0.01 24.00 -17.16
N ARG A 142 -0.81 23.72 -18.19
CA ARG A 142 -1.62 24.74 -18.88
C ARG A 142 -2.98 24.97 -18.22
N GLY A 143 -3.25 24.22 -17.16
CA GLY A 143 -4.57 24.05 -16.59
C GLY A 143 -5.40 23.12 -17.47
N SER A 144 -5.57 21.89 -17.02
CA SER A 144 -6.45 20.90 -17.65
C SER A 144 -7.79 20.86 -16.95
N GLU A 145 -8.78 20.29 -17.64
CA GLU A 145 -10.06 19.93 -17.03
C GLU A 145 -9.99 18.45 -16.60
N PRO A 146 -10.54 18.10 -15.43
CA PRO A 146 -10.66 16.70 -15.05
C PRO A 146 -11.65 15.94 -15.91
N LYS A 147 -11.48 14.62 -15.95
CA LYS A 147 -12.34 13.64 -16.62
C LYS A 147 -13.76 13.72 -16.08
N ARG A 148 -13.92 13.96 -14.78
CA ARG A 148 -15.22 14.26 -14.15
C ARG A 148 -15.08 15.47 -13.22
N PRO A 149 -15.90 16.53 -13.37
CA PRO A 149 -15.88 17.65 -12.45
C PRO A 149 -16.14 17.23 -10.99
N ALA A 150 -15.47 17.88 -10.03
CA ALA A 150 -15.65 17.56 -8.61
C ALA A 150 -17.10 17.72 -8.14
N ALA A 151 -17.86 18.67 -8.70
CA ALA A 151 -19.28 18.84 -8.41
C ALA A 151 -20.13 17.60 -8.78
N GLU A 152 -19.80 16.94 -9.90
CA GLU A 152 -20.48 15.71 -10.33
C GLU A 152 -20.14 14.54 -9.39
N VAL A 153 -18.88 14.43 -8.96
CA VAL A 153 -18.46 13.43 -7.96
C VAL A 153 -19.21 13.63 -6.64
N GLN A 154 -19.33 14.87 -6.18
CA GLN A 154 -20.08 15.19 -4.96
C GLN A 154 -21.59 14.92 -5.11
N GLU A 155 -22.17 15.21 -6.27
CA GLU A 155 -23.57 14.90 -6.54
C GLU A 155 -23.83 13.40 -6.55
N HIS A 156 -22.98 12.63 -7.24
CA HIS A 156 -23.05 11.17 -7.25
C HIS A 156 -22.92 10.60 -5.82
N TYR A 157 -21.99 11.13 -5.03
CA TYR A 157 -21.84 10.76 -3.63
C TYR A 157 -23.11 11.01 -2.81
N ARG A 158 -23.71 12.21 -2.92
CA ARG A 158 -24.97 12.51 -2.22
C ARG A 158 -26.09 11.56 -2.63
N ASN A 159 -26.19 11.22 -3.91
CA ASN A 159 -27.19 10.27 -4.42
C ASN A 159 -27.00 8.86 -3.83
N ILE A 160 -25.74 8.41 -3.69
CA ILE A 160 -25.41 7.14 -3.02
C ILE A 160 -25.81 7.23 -1.54
N LYS A 161 -25.36 8.25 -0.80
CA LYS A 161 -25.65 8.38 0.64
C LYS A 161 -27.14 8.53 0.94
N GLN A 162 -27.91 9.16 0.06
CA GLN A 162 -29.36 9.24 0.18
C GLN A 162 -30.03 7.87 0.02
N ALA A 163 -29.50 7.01 -0.86
CA ALA A 163 -30.05 5.69 -1.11
C ALA A 163 -29.57 4.64 -0.09
N ASP A 164 -28.30 4.72 0.32
CA ASP A 164 -27.67 3.82 1.29
C ASP A 164 -26.68 4.61 2.17
N PRO A 165 -27.14 5.14 3.32
CA PRO A 165 -26.26 5.82 4.25
C PRO A 165 -25.33 4.86 5.02
N SER A 166 -25.63 3.55 5.03
CA SER A 166 -25.03 2.54 5.90
C SER A 166 -23.66 2.02 5.44
N ARG A 167 -23.22 2.43 4.25
CA ARG A 167 -21.93 2.02 3.67
C ARG A 167 -21.07 3.22 3.33
N PRO A 168 -19.74 3.15 3.55
CA PRO A 168 -18.82 4.17 3.10
C PRO A 168 -18.70 4.19 1.57
N VAL A 169 -18.35 5.34 1.01
CA VAL A 169 -18.10 5.52 -0.43
C VAL A 169 -16.64 5.89 -0.67
N LEU A 170 -15.95 5.08 -1.48
CA LEU A 170 -14.55 5.23 -1.87
C LEU A 170 -14.41 6.06 -3.15
N VAL A 171 -13.31 6.79 -3.26
CA VAL A 171 -12.83 7.36 -4.53
C VAL A 171 -11.33 7.12 -4.68
N THR A 172 -10.91 6.68 -5.88
CA THR A 172 -9.50 6.58 -6.27
C THR A 172 -9.12 7.82 -7.07
N PHE A 173 -8.08 8.53 -6.65
CA PHE A 173 -7.46 9.63 -7.39
C PHE A 173 -6.25 9.14 -8.18
N THR A 174 -5.83 9.91 -9.18
CA THR A 174 -4.47 9.78 -9.74
C THR A 174 -3.45 10.38 -8.77
N GLY A 175 -2.16 10.23 -9.08
CA GLY A 175 -1.06 10.90 -8.37
C GLY A 175 -1.02 12.44 -8.48
N HIS A 176 -1.94 13.09 -9.21
CA HIS A 176 -1.89 14.53 -9.48
C HIS A 176 -2.10 15.46 -8.27
N PHE A 177 -2.44 14.95 -7.09
CA PHE A 177 -2.41 15.74 -5.85
C PHE A 177 -1.01 15.81 -5.24
N PHE A 178 -0.16 14.81 -5.52
CA PHE A 178 1.10 14.62 -4.84
C PHE A 178 2.15 15.60 -5.36
N GLU A 179 2.82 16.30 -4.46
CA GLU A 179 3.71 17.42 -4.82
C GLU A 179 4.95 16.99 -5.61
N LYS A 180 5.40 15.74 -5.46
CA LYS A 180 6.56 15.20 -6.19
C LYS A 180 6.19 14.58 -7.54
N ILE A 181 4.92 14.58 -7.90
CA ILE A 181 4.45 14.19 -9.24
C ILE A 181 4.10 15.45 -10.01
N ARG A 182 4.61 15.52 -11.24
CA ARG A 182 4.26 16.60 -12.15
C ARG A 182 2.79 16.48 -12.55
N SER A 183 2.03 17.53 -12.27
CA SER A 183 0.59 17.59 -12.53
C SER A 183 0.26 18.30 -13.83
N HIS A 184 -0.88 17.95 -14.43
CA HIS A 184 -1.50 18.72 -15.50
C HIS A 184 -2.26 19.95 -14.99
N TYR A 185 -2.52 20.02 -13.69
CA TYR A 185 -3.17 21.13 -13.01
C TYR A 185 -2.15 22.13 -12.47
N THR A 186 -2.52 23.41 -12.41
CA THR A 186 -1.74 24.41 -11.67
C THR A 186 -1.87 24.16 -10.16
N ALA A 187 -0.94 24.70 -9.36
CA ALA A 187 -1.00 24.56 -7.90
C ALA A 187 -2.33 25.07 -7.29
N GLU A 188 -2.85 26.19 -7.82
CA GLU A 188 -4.14 26.74 -7.40
C GLU A 188 -5.31 25.81 -7.74
N GLN A 189 -5.29 25.20 -8.93
CA GLN A 189 -6.28 24.22 -9.34
C GLN A 189 -6.19 22.96 -8.47
N GLN A 190 -5.00 22.42 -8.21
CA GLN A 190 -4.81 21.26 -7.32
C GLN A 190 -5.40 21.53 -5.93
N ALA A 191 -5.05 22.67 -5.33
CA ALA A 191 -5.52 23.04 -3.99
C ALA A 191 -7.05 23.11 -3.90
N THR A 192 -7.72 23.56 -4.97
CA THR A 192 -9.19 23.66 -5.03
C THR A 192 -9.83 22.31 -5.34
N LEU A 193 -9.34 21.60 -6.38
CA LEU A 193 -9.90 20.35 -6.88
C LEU A 193 -9.91 19.27 -5.82
N TYR A 194 -8.78 19.01 -5.15
CA TYR A 194 -8.72 17.90 -4.19
C TYR A 194 -9.51 18.18 -2.92
N ARG A 195 -9.60 19.44 -2.48
CA ARG A 195 -10.52 19.81 -1.40
C ARG A 195 -11.97 19.45 -1.76
N GLN A 196 -12.38 19.70 -3.00
CA GLN A 196 -13.73 19.39 -3.47
C GLN A 196 -13.94 17.88 -3.70
N TYR A 197 -12.98 17.18 -4.28
CA TYR A 197 -13.09 15.72 -4.46
C TYR A 197 -13.19 14.97 -3.14
N ILE A 198 -12.39 15.36 -2.14
CA ILE A 198 -12.43 14.75 -0.81
C ILE A 198 -13.80 14.92 -0.14
N GLN A 199 -14.53 16.00 -0.42
CA GLN A 199 -15.91 16.18 0.07
C GLN A 199 -16.91 15.22 -0.57
N GLY A 200 -16.58 14.63 -1.72
CA GLY A 200 -17.40 13.64 -2.42
C GLY A 200 -17.11 12.20 -2.02
N ALA A 201 -16.45 11.93 -0.89
CA ALA A 201 -16.16 10.57 -0.46
C ALA A 201 -16.08 10.44 1.08
N ASP A 202 -16.33 9.22 1.56
CA ASP A 202 -16.06 8.82 2.95
C ASP A 202 -14.62 8.31 3.10
N VAL A 203 -14.08 7.71 2.03
CA VAL A 203 -12.75 7.10 1.98
C VAL A 203 -12.06 7.54 0.70
N VAL A 204 -10.81 7.96 0.78
CA VAL A 204 -10.05 8.44 -0.38
C VAL A 204 -8.82 7.59 -0.58
N GLY A 205 -8.45 7.34 -1.82
CA GLY A 205 -7.21 6.67 -2.13
C GLY A 205 -6.69 7.11 -3.46
N PHE A 206 -5.63 6.46 -3.91
CA PHE A 206 -4.97 6.83 -5.14
C PHE A 206 -4.14 5.69 -5.71
N ASP A 207 -3.69 5.87 -6.94
CA ASP A 207 -2.58 5.12 -7.50
C ASP A 207 -1.38 6.01 -7.84
N ILE A 208 -0.22 5.52 -7.42
CA ILE A 208 1.09 5.94 -7.91
C ILE A 208 1.87 4.65 -8.02
N TYR A 209 2.26 4.30 -9.24
CA TYR A 209 2.97 3.05 -9.52
C TYR A 209 4.40 3.34 -9.97
N PRO A 210 5.38 3.40 -9.04
CA PRO A 210 6.75 3.79 -9.35
C PRO A 210 7.34 3.02 -10.54
N ILE A 211 7.23 1.70 -10.55
CA ILE A 211 7.82 0.85 -11.59
C ILE A 211 6.81 0.54 -12.69
N TYR A 212 5.57 0.19 -12.34
CA TYR A 212 4.55 -0.17 -13.30
C TYR A 212 4.13 1.03 -14.15
N GLY A 213 3.73 2.12 -13.51
CA GLY A 213 3.21 3.32 -14.18
C GLY A 213 4.30 4.18 -14.79
N HIS A 214 5.43 4.33 -14.07
CA HIS A 214 6.47 5.30 -14.42
C HIS A 214 7.80 4.68 -14.86
N GLY A 215 8.05 3.40 -14.55
CA GLY A 215 9.34 2.77 -14.86
C GLY A 215 10.50 3.32 -14.02
N ARG A 216 10.23 3.90 -12.84
CA ARG A 216 11.20 4.61 -11.99
C ARG A 216 11.36 3.92 -10.63
N PRO A 217 12.30 2.96 -10.48
CA PRO A 217 12.62 2.38 -9.19
C PRO A 217 13.04 3.42 -8.12
N GLY A 218 13.67 4.54 -8.53
CA GLY A 218 14.01 5.65 -7.63
C GLY A 218 12.79 6.31 -6.95
N TRP A 219 11.57 5.98 -7.37
CA TRP A 219 10.32 6.53 -6.83
C TRP A 219 9.60 5.56 -5.88
N LEU A 220 10.22 4.45 -5.47
CA LEU A 220 9.60 3.50 -4.54
C LEU A 220 9.07 4.13 -3.24
N ASN A 221 9.62 5.28 -2.84
CA ASN A 221 9.16 6.04 -1.68
C ASN A 221 7.89 6.89 -1.92
N HIS A 222 7.51 7.14 -3.18
CA HIS A 222 6.39 8.04 -3.52
C HIS A 222 5.04 7.58 -2.99
N PRO A 223 4.64 6.28 -3.06
CA PRO A 223 3.36 5.85 -2.50
C PRO A 223 3.26 6.16 -1.00
N ALA A 224 4.32 5.91 -0.23
CA ALA A 224 4.37 6.21 1.21
C ALA A 224 4.24 7.72 1.48
N ASP A 225 5.00 8.54 0.77
CA ASP A 225 4.97 10.01 0.92
C ASP A 225 3.61 10.59 0.49
N ALA A 226 3.01 10.06 -0.56
CA ALA A 226 1.71 10.46 -1.05
C ALA A 226 0.58 10.07 -0.08
N VAL A 227 0.67 8.91 0.58
CA VAL A 227 -0.24 8.56 1.70
C VAL A 227 -0.13 9.59 2.82
N ALA A 228 1.09 10.00 3.21
CA ALA A 228 1.28 11.00 4.26
C ALA A 228 0.66 12.36 3.87
N GLN A 229 0.84 12.79 2.61
CA GLN A 229 0.25 14.02 2.10
C GLN A 229 -1.28 13.92 2.05
N LEU A 230 -1.84 12.86 1.46
CA LEU A 230 -3.27 12.68 1.33
C LEU A 230 -3.95 12.54 2.70
N THR A 231 -3.30 11.88 3.66
CA THR A 231 -3.75 11.82 5.06
C THR A 231 -3.99 13.20 5.65
N LYS A 232 -3.07 14.16 5.43
CA LYS A 232 -3.23 15.53 5.92
C LYS A 232 -4.40 16.24 5.24
N MET A 233 -4.63 15.97 3.95
CA MET A 233 -5.70 16.57 3.17
C MET A 233 -7.09 15.98 3.51
N ALA A 234 -7.14 14.67 3.77
CA ALA A 234 -8.37 13.91 3.97
C ALA A 234 -8.99 14.10 5.37
N GLY A 235 -8.19 14.55 6.35
CA GLY A 235 -8.61 14.72 7.73
C GLY A 235 -8.97 13.37 8.38
N PRO A 236 -10.17 13.22 8.95
CA PRO A 236 -10.57 11.99 9.64
C PRO A 236 -10.95 10.83 8.70
N ARG A 237 -10.86 11.02 7.38
CA ARG A 237 -11.22 9.97 6.41
C ARG A 237 -10.11 8.92 6.29
N PRO A 238 -10.46 7.63 6.13
CA PRO A 238 -9.52 6.58 5.78
C PRO A 238 -8.79 6.91 4.46
N VAL A 239 -7.53 6.48 4.39
CA VAL A 239 -6.70 6.61 3.20
C VAL A 239 -6.23 5.24 2.73
N TYR A 240 -6.30 4.97 1.43
CA TYR A 240 -5.72 3.78 0.81
C TYR A 240 -4.80 4.11 -0.36
N ALA A 241 -3.94 3.16 -0.72
CA ALA A 241 -3.12 3.23 -1.92
C ALA A 241 -3.23 1.91 -2.70
N TRP A 242 -3.31 2.01 -4.02
CA TRP A 242 -3.10 0.87 -4.90
C TRP A 242 -1.61 0.63 -5.11
N ILE A 243 -1.16 -0.59 -4.83
CA ILE A 243 0.24 -1.01 -4.90
C ILE A 243 0.45 -1.93 -6.10
N GLU A 244 1.52 -1.68 -6.84
CA GLU A 244 1.93 -2.49 -8.00
C GLU A 244 2.42 -3.89 -7.59
N THR A 245 2.08 -4.90 -8.40
CA THR A 245 2.45 -6.30 -8.15
C THR A 245 3.04 -7.03 -9.36
N SER A 246 3.11 -6.35 -10.51
CA SER A 246 3.60 -6.95 -11.74
C SER A 246 4.11 -5.88 -12.68
N LYS A 247 4.90 -6.30 -13.67
CA LYS A 247 5.25 -5.53 -14.87
C LYS A 247 4.14 -5.66 -15.92
N GLY A 248 4.21 -4.86 -16.98
CA GLY A 248 3.33 -4.99 -18.16
C GLY A 248 2.47 -3.76 -18.41
N SER A 249 3.01 -2.57 -18.16
CA SER A 249 2.31 -1.32 -18.44
C SER A 249 2.27 -1.06 -19.94
N ARG A 250 1.22 -0.37 -20.38
CA ARG A 250 1.07 0.07 -21.78
C ARG A 250 1.76 1.40 -22.07
N TRP A 251 2.30 2.05 -21.04
CA TRP A 251 2.85 3.40 -21.10
C TRP A 251 4.35 3.44 -21.44
N MET A 252 4.96 2.28 -21.63
CA MET A 252 6.37 2.08 -21.95
C MET A 252 6.55 0.75 -22.67
N SER A 253 7.72 0.52 -23.28
CA SER A 253 8.00 -0.78 -23.90
C SER A 253 8.25 -1.86 -22.84
N TYR A 254 7.70 -3.04 -23.08
CA TYR A 254 7.80 -4.16 -22.15
C TYR A 254 9.27 -4.53 -21.88
N GLU A 255 10.13 -4.47 -22.88
CA GLU A 255 11.55 -4.87 -22.77
C GLU A 255 12.35 -3.92 -21.88
N ARG A 256 11.96 -2.65 -21.78
CA ARG A 256 12.67 -1.63 -21.01
C ARG A 256 12.13 -1.48 -19.59
N GLN A 257 10.88 -1.84 -19.36
CA GLN A 257 10.26 -1.69 -18.05
C GLN A 257 10.94 -2.60 -17.01
N PRO A 258 11.36 -2.09 -15.85
CA PRO A 258 11.91 -2.91 -14.77
C PRO A 258 10.86 -3.86 -14.20
N ASP A 259 11.31 -4.96 -13.60
CA ASP A 259 10.42 -5.87 -12.92
C ASP A 259 9.98 -5.30 -11.56
N VAL A 260 8.70 -5.51 -11.22
CA VAL A 260 8.20 -5.29 -9.86
C VAL A 260 8.55 -6.52 -9.03
N LEU A 261 9.55 -6.41 -8.17
CA LEU A 261 10.01 -7.49 -7.31
C LEU A 261 9.15 -7.60 -6.04
N PRO A 262 9.03 -8.79 -5.43
CA PRO A 262 8.36 -8.99 -4.14
C PRO A 262 8.75 -7.97 -3.06
N MET A 263 10.04 -7.65 -2.95
CA MET A 263 10.53 -6.66 -1.98
C MET A 263 10.02 -5.24 -2.27
N HIS A 264 9.78 -4.88 -3.53
CA HIS A 264 9.27 -3.55 -3.91
C HIS A 264 7.82 -3.40 -3.46
N THR A 265 6.98 -4.42 -3.69
CA THR A 265 5.59 -4.44 -3.25
C THR A 265 5.51 -4.42 -1.72
N ARG A 266 6.30 -5.25 -1.04
CA ARG A 266 6.40 -5.24 0.42
C ARG A 266 6.80 -3.89 0.99
N PHE A 267 7.82 -3.28 0.39
CA PHE A 267 8.31 -1.95 0.75
C PHE A 267 7.20 -0.90 0.65
N GLN A 268 6.46 -0.88 -0.46
CA GLN A 268 5.38 0.07 -0.68
C GLN A 268 4.20 -0.15 0.29
N VAL A 269 3.82 -1.40 0.57
CA VAL A 269 2.75 -1.75 1.51
C VAL A 269 3.07 -1.22 2.92
N TRP A 270 4.23 -1.61 3.47
CA TRP A 270 4.61 -1.16 4.81
C TRP A 270 4.82 0.35 4.86
N GLY A 271 5.40 0.94 3.82
CA GLY A 271 5.55 2.39 3.71
C GLY A 271 4.20 3.10 3.76
N ALA A 272 3.19 2.62 3.02
CA ALA A 272 1.84 3.17 3.06
C ALA A 272 1.21 3.05 4.47
N LEU A 273 1.26 1.87 5.10
CA LEU A 273 0.68 1.66 6.44
C LEU A 273 1.36 2.52 7.52
N ILE A 274 2.69 2.65 7.46
CA ILE A 274 3.46 3.49 8.38
C ILE A 274 3.06 4.96 8.23
N ASN A 275 2.80 5.41 7.00
CA ASN A 275 2.42 6.81 6.71
C ASN A 275 0.92 7.10 6.87
N GLY A 276 0.16 6.12 7.37
CA GLY A 276 -1.21 6.34 7.82
C GLY A 276 -2.30 5.78 6.90
N ALA A 277 -1.97 4.95 5.92
CA ALA A 277 -2.98 4.17 5.22
C ALA A 277 -3.68 3.21 6.19
N THR A 278 -4.99 3.06 6.02
CA THR A 278 -5.85 2.17 6.80
C THR A 278 -6.61 1.18 5.92
N ALA A 279 -6.19 1.09 4.65
CA ALA A 279 -6.56 0.08 3.68
C ALA A 279 -5.44 0.01 2.62
N ILE A 280 -5.23 -1.16 2.03
CA ILE A 280 -4.26 -1.40 0.96
C ILE A 280 -5.00 -2.05 -0.20
N GLY A 281 -4.73 -1.58 -1.41
CA GLY A 281 -5.18 -2.23 -2.63
C GLY A 281 -4.00 -2.71 -3.45
N TYR A 282 -4.20 -3.73 -4.28
CA TYR A 282 -3.21 -4.21 -5.23
C TYR A 282 -3.72 -4.11 -6.66
N PHE A 283 -2.88 -3.56 -7.53
CA PHE A 283 -3.05 -3.58 -8.96
C PHE A 283 -2.30 -4.77 -9.54
N THR A 284 -3.05 -5.68 -10.18
CA THR A 284 -2.56 -7.00 -10.61
C THR A 284 -2.58 -7.19 -12.12
N HIS A 285 -3.03 -6.20 -12.88
CA HIS A 285 -3.19 -6.35 -14.34
C HIS A 285 -1.85 -6.16 -15.05
N ALA A 286 -1.61 -6.94 -16.09
CA ALA A 286 -0.65 -6.61 -17.15
C ALA A 286 -1.42 -6.30 -18.42
N TRP A 287 -1.06 -5.21 -19.09
CA TRP A 287 -1.62 -4.81 -20.39
C TRP A 287 -0.71 -5.18 -21.56
N ALA A 288 0.59 -5.33 -21.31
CA ALA A 288 1.60 -5.73 -22.29
C ALA A 288 2.45 -6.92 -21.77
N PRO A 289 2.98 -7.78 -22.65
CA PRO A 289 2.77 -7.81 -24.11
C PRO A 289 1.37 -8.30 -24.51
N THR A 290 0.66 -8.93 -23.58
CA THR A 290 -0.73 -9.35 -23.72
C THR A 290 -1.49 -9.03 -22.44
N PHE A 291 -2.79 -8.83 -22.55
CA PHE A 291 -3.62 -8.56 -21.39
C PHE A 291 -3.70 -9.79 -20.47
N LYS A 292 -3.42 -9.59 -19.18
CA LYS A 292 -3.67 -10.53 -18.10
C LYS A 292 -4.31 -9.77 -16.94
N GLU A 293 -5.49 -10.19 -16.53
CA GLU A 293 -6.20 -9.59 -15.38
C GLU A 293 -5.44 -9.85 -14.05
N PHE A 294 -4.73 -10.99 -13.97
CA PHE A 294 -3.87 -11.34 -12.84
C PHE A 294 -2.50 -11.78 -13.35
N ALA A 295 -1.51 -10.92 -13.19
CA ALA A 295 -0.14 -11.08 -13.66
C ALA A 295 0.98 -11.22 -12.61
N PRO A 296 0.76 -11.20 -11.26
CA PRO A 296 1.80 -11.54 -10.30
C PRO A 296 2.53 -12.86 -10.64
N THR A 297 3.85 -12.90 -10.49
CA THR A 297 4.66 -14.14 -10.62
C THR A 297 4.41 -15.09 -9.45
N ASP A 298 4.97 -16.30 -9.49
CA ASP A 298 4.88 -17.22 -8.34
C ASP A 298 5.57 -16.66 -7.09
N GLU A 299 6.73 -16.02 -7.25
CA GLU A 299 7.41 -15.36 -6.13
C GLU A 299 6.58 -14.22 -5.56
N MET A 300 5.94 -13.42 -6.43
CA MET A 300 5.04 -12.35 -5.98
C MET A 300 3.78 -12.92 -5.30
N ARG A 301 3.20 -14.02 -5.80
CA ARG A 301 2.06 -14.68 -5.14
C ARG A 301 2.43 -15.16 -3.73
N ALA A 302 3.60 -15.77 -3.58
CA ALA A 302 4.09 -16.21 -2.27
C ALA A 302 4.28 -15.01 -1.32
N GLU A 303 4.81 -13.90 -1.82
CA GLU A 303 4.98 -12.68 -1.04
C GLU A 303 3.65 -12.02 -0.68
N LEU A 304 2.69 -11.95 -1.62
CA LEU A 304 1.34 -11.46 -1.37
C LEU A 304 0.66 -12.27 -0.27
N LEU A 305 0.73 -13.60 -0.32
CA LEU A 305 0.20 -14.45 0.75
C LEU A 305 0.88 -14.14 2.09
N ARG A 306 2.21 -14.06 2.11
CA ARG A 306 2.99 -13.78 3.32
C ARG A 306 2.58 -12.43 3.94
N ILE A 307 2.62 -11.36 3.16
CA ILE A 307 2.34 -10.00 3.66
C ILE A 307 0.86 -9.79 3.97
N ASN A 308 -0.07 -10.34 3.19
CA ASN A 308 -1.50 -10.22 3.45
C ASN A 308 -1.90 -10.96 4.73
N SER A 309 -1.29 -12.12 4.98
CA SER A 309 -1.50 -12.87 6.23
C SER A 309 -0.97 -12.10 7.43
N GLN A 310 0.22 -11.49 7.30
CA GLN A 310 0.81 -10.65 8.33
C GLN A 310 -0.06 -9.42 8.62
N MET A 311 -0.50 -8.70 7.57
CA MET A 311 -1.41 -7.55 7.69
C MET A 311 -2.74 -7.92 8.33
N THR A 312 -3.34 -9.06 7.94
CA THR A 312 -4.62 -9.51 8.50
C THR A 312 -4.49 -9.79 10.00
N ARG A 313 -3.47 -10.55 10.42
CA ARG A 313 -3.24 -10.86 11.83
C ARG A 313 -2.89 -9.62 12.66
N LEU A 314 -2.14 -8.69 12.09
CA LEU A 314 -1.71 -7.47 12.78
C LEU A 314 -2.68 -6.29 12.61
N ALA A 315 -3.80 -6.45 11.91
CA ALA A 315 -4.75 -5.37 11.66
C ALA A 315 -5.18 -4.64 12.96
N PRO A 316 -5.51 -5.31 14.08
CA PRO A 316 -5.86 -4.61 15.32
C PRO A 316 -4.74 -3.71 15.85
N ALA A 317 -3.48 -4.12 15.73
CA ALA A 317 -2.32 -3.33 16.15
C ALA A 317 -2.00 -2.21 15.15
N ILE A 318 -2.01 -2.51 13.85
CA ILE A 318 -1.78 -1.52 12.78
C ILE A 318 -2.80 -0.38 12.87
N LEU A 319 -4.06 -0.70 13.13
CA LEU A 319 -5.18 0.24 13.17
C LEU A 319 -5.43 0.84 14.56
N ALA A 320 -4.61 0.48 15.56
CA ALA A 320 -4.78 0.99 16.92
C ALA A 320 -4.43 2.48 17.03
N ALA A 321 -4.76 3.04 18.20
CA ALA A 321 -4.45 4.43 18.50
C ALA A 321 -2.92 4.67 18.46
N PRO A 322 -2.47 5.85 17.99
CA PRO A 322 -1.07 6.24 18.07
C PRO A 322 -0.55 6.10 19.51
N ALA A 323 0.67 5.57 19.63
CA ALA A 323 1.30 5.41 20.93
C ALA A 323 1.50 6.78 21.60
N ARG A 324 1.25 6.86 22.91
CA ARG A 324 1.56 8.05 23.72
C ARG A 324 3.03 8.10 24.15
N THR A 325 3.70 6.95 24.16
CA THR A 325 5.12 6.84 24.46
C THR A 325 5.93 7.55 23.38
N ALA A 326 6.82 8.46 23.78
CA ALA A 326 7.73 9.10 22.85
C ALA A 326 8.76 8.09 22.34
N VAL A 327 8.88 7.99 21.02
CA VAL A 327 9.80 7.08 20.33
C VAL A 327 10.56 7.87 19.27
N THR A 328 11.85 7.58 19.11
CA THR A 328 12.65 8.04 17.97
C THR A 328 13.32 6.84 17.30
N MET A 329 13.61 6.98 16.02
CA MET A 329 14.39 6.04 15.23
C MET A 329 15.41 6.84 14.43
N THR A 330 16.66 6.41 14.45
CA THR A 330 17.71 6.85 13.52
C THR A 330 18.39 5.64 12.93
N MET A 331 19.07 5.80 11.80
CA MET A 331 19.89 4.76 11.19
C MET A 331 21.35 5.20 11.12
N SER A 332 22.26 4.23 11.14
CA SER A 332 23.68 4.43 10.86
C SER A 332 23.90 5.22 9.57
N ASP A 333 24.96 6.03 9.54
CA ASP A 333 25.33 6.88 8.39
C ASP A 333 24.24 7.84 7.89
N GLY A 334 23.22 8.10 8.71
CA GLY A 334 22.11 8.97 8.37
C GLY A 334 21.18 8.40 7.30
N LEU A 335 21.13 7.07 7.13
CA LEU A 335 20.22 6.44 6.17
C LEU A 335 18.75 6.84 6.46
N PRO A 336 17.95 7.11 5.43
CA PRO A 336 16.56 7.49 5.64
C PRO A 336 15.76 6.30 6.20
N CYS A 337 14.97 6.56 7.23
CA CYS A 337 14.08 5.58 7.86
C CYS A 337 12.72 6.20 8.19
N GLN A 338 11.77 5.33 8.51
CA GLN A 338 10.47 5.74 9.04
C GLN A 338 9.95 4.71 10.01
N PHE A 339 9.05 5.13 10.89
CA PHE A 339 8.30 4.24 11.74
C PHE A 339 6.92 4.78 12.08
N LYS A 340 6.05 3.88 12.52
CA LYS A 340 4.77 4.16 13.16
C LYS A 340 4.74 3.44 14.50
N ALA A 341 4.23 4.11 15.54
CA ALA A 341 4.07 3.54 16.87
C ALA A 341 2.60 3.55 17.29
N THR A 342 2.12 2.43 17.81
CA THR A 342 0.73 2.25 18.25
C THR A 342 0.68 1.51 19.58
N THR A 343 -0.40 1.68 20.34
CA THR A 343 -0.65 0.90 21.56
C THR A 343 -1.85 0.00 21.37
N HIS A 344 -1.65 -1.30 21.55
CA HIS A 344 -2.70 -2.31 21.42
C HIS A 344 -2.49 -3.42 22.44
N ASP A 345 -3.55 -3.79 23.16
CA ASP A 345 -3.56 -4.90 24.12
C ASP A 345 -2.37 -4.86 25.11
N GLY A 346 -2.22 -3.72 25.80
CA GLY A 346 -1.13 -3.50 26.77
C GLY A 346 0.28 -3.50 26.16
N SER A 347 0.42 -3.50 24.84
CA SER A 347 1.71 -3.54 24.17
C SER A 347 1.94 -2.31 23.30
N LEU A 348 3.19 -1.83 23.29
CA LEU A 348 3.69 -0.90 22.29
C LEU A 348 4.12 -1.69 21.05
N TYR A 349 3.52 -1.34 19.91
CA TYR A 349 3.92 -1.85 18.61
C TYR A 349 4.69 -0.78 17.85
N LEU A 350 5.86 -1.13 17.32
CA LEU A 350 6.65 -0.29 16.43
C LEU A 350 6.74 -0.96 15.06
N PHE A 351 6.21 -0.31 14.03
CA PHE A 351 6.34 -0.72 12.63
C PHE A 351 7.41 0.16 12.00
N ALA A 352 8.58 -0.38 11.71
CA ALA A 352 9.75 0.39 11.29
C ALA A 352 10.26 -0.09 9.93
N GLN A 353 10.80 0.83 9.13
CA GLN A 353 11.29 0.53 7.79
C GLN A 353 12.53 1.35 7.42
N ASN A 354 13.51 0.68 6.81
CA ASN A 354 14.63 1.31 6.12
C ASN A 354 14.18 1.77 4.73
N ARG A 355 14.23 3.08 4.47
CA ARG A 355 13.73 3.70 3.22
C ARG A 355 14.82 4.07 2.22
N ASP A 356 16.06 3.65 2.46
CA ASP A 356 17.17 3.97 1.58
C ASP A 356 16.98 3.33 0.21
N LEU A 357 17.00 4.14 -0.86
CA LEU A 357 16.99 3.68 -2.25
C LEU A 357 18.39 3.73 -2.88
N GLY A 358 19.41 4.02 -2.08
CA GLY A 358 20.79 4.21 -2.50
C GLY A 358 21.18 5.68 -2.70
N PRO A 359 22.49 5.95 -2.87
CA PRO A 359 23.01 7.30 -3.08
C PRO A 359 22.42 7.96 -4.33
N ASN A 360 22.06 9.24 -4.23
CA ASN A 360 21.54 10.06 -5.32
C ASN A 360 20.27 9.49 -5.99
N SER A 361 19.48 8.67 -5.26
CA SER A 361 18.27 8.03 -5.80
C SER A 361 17.25 9.00 -6.40
N GLU A 362 17.22 10.24 -5.90
CA GLU A 362 16.39 11.33 -6.39
C GLU A 362 16.77 11.82 -7.79
N ASN A 363 17.99 11.52 -8.25
CA ASN A 363 18.50 11.88 -9.56
C ASN A 363 18.38 10.74 -10.59
N LEU A 364 17.87 9.57 -10.17
CA LEU A 364 17.71 8.43 -11.07
C LEU A 364 16.67 8.72 -12.16
N GLY A 365 17.04 8.40 -13.39
CA GLY A 365 16.20 8.46 -14.57
C GLY A 365 15.17 7.33 -14.61
N GLN A 366 14.36 7.35 -15.66
CA GLN A 366 13.48 6.24 -15.96
C GLN A 366 14.32 5.01 -16.33
N PHE A 367 13.97 3.87 -15.72
CA PHE A 367 14.60 2.56 -15.82
C PHE A 367 15.94 2.40 -15.12
N ASP A 368 16.48 3.46 -14.51
CA ASP A 368 17.71 3.35 -13.74
C ASP A 368 17.47 2.50 -12.47
N PRO A 369 18.40 1.57 -12.15
CA PRO A 369 18.26 0.74 -10.97
C PRO A 369 18.55 1.52 -9.70
N ILE A 370 17.91 1.12 -8.60
CA ILE A 370 18.25 1.57 -7.25
C ILE A 370 19.34 0.68 -6.65
N SER A 371 20.07 1.20 -5.66
CA SER A 371 21.10 0.46 -4.91
C SER A 371 20.91 0.65 -3.40
N PRO A 372 19.78 0.15 -2.85
CA PRO A 372 19.42 0.35 -1.45
C PRO A 372 20.46 -0.28 -0.51
N ARG A 373 20.74 0.39 0.60
CA ARG A 373 21.74 -0.03 1.59
C ARG A 373 21.08 -0.53 2.87
N GLY A 374 21.74 -1.46 3.55
CA GLY A 374 21.40 -1.83 4.92
C GLY A 374 22.15 -0.98 5.94
N GLY A 375 21.69 -1.01 7.19
CA GLY A 375 22.32 -0.28 8.30
C GLY A 375 21.76 -0.68 9.65
N THR A 376 22.27 -0.07 10.71
CA THR A 376 21.82 -0.32 12.09
C THR A 376 20.85 0.78 12.50
N ALA A 377 19.63 0.40 12.88
CA ALA A 377 18.67 1.29 13.51
C ALA A 377 18.98 1.45 15.00
N THR A 378 18.80 2.66 15.51
CA THR A 378 18.79 2.96 16.94
C THR A 378 17.45 3.54 17.32
N PHE A 379 16.77 2.88 18.25
CA PHE A 379 15.50 3.32 18.81
C PHE A 379 15.71 3.88 20.20
N THR A 380 15.18 5.08 20.45
CA THR A 380 14.99 5.59 21.82
C THR A 380 13.52 5.47 22.16
N VAL A 381 13.19 4.87 23.30
CA VAL A 381 11.83 4.67 23.77
C VAL A 381 11.72 5.19 25.20
N ALA A 382 10.92 6.24 25.41
CA ALA A 382 10.79 6.88 26.70
C ALA A 382 10.31 5.88 27.78
N GLY A 383 11.07 5.79 28.88
CA GLY A 383 10.78 4.90 30.00
C GLY A 383 11.17 3.43 29.78
N MET A 384 11.82 3.09 28.67
CA MET A 384 12.35 1.74 28.43
C MET A 384 13.44 1.39 29.44
N LYS A 385 13.29 0.27 30.14
CA LYS A 385 14.26 -0.21 31.12
C LYS A 385 15.21 -1.23 30.49
N ALA A 386 16.47 -1.20 30.91
CA ALA A 386 17.42 -2.25 30.58
C ALA A 386 16.87 -3.65 30.95
N GLY A 387 17.08 -4.63 30.07
CA GLY A 387 16.59 -6.00 30.26
C GLY A 387 15.17 -6.26 29.74
N THR A 388 14.44 -5.22 29.28
CA THR A 388 13.11 -5.41 28.66
C THR A 388 13.25 -6.29 27.41
N THR A 389 12.46 -7.37 27.33
CA THR A 389 12.41 -8.23 26.16
C THR A 389 11.54 -7.61 25.08
N ILE A 390 12.07 -7.55 23.87
CA ILE A 390 11.41 -7.00 22.68
C ILE A 390 11.20 -8.16 21.71
N GLU A 391 9.96 -8.48 21.39
CA GLU A 391 9.66 -9.45 20.33
C GLU A 391 9.86 -8.79 18.97
N VAL A 392 10.58 -9.45 18.07
CA VAL A 392 10.58 -9.09 16.65
C VAL A 392 9.61 -10.01 15.94
N VAL A 393 8.43 -9.47 15.65
CA VAL A 393 7.26 -10.23 15.22
C VAL A 393 7.54 -10.92 13.88
N ASP A 394 7.23 -12.21 13.81
CA ASP A 394 7.44 -13.10 12.65
C ASP A 394 8.89 -13.40 12.26
N GLU A 395 9.87 -13.00 13.08
CA GLU A 395 11.30 -13.23 12.81
C GLU A 395 11.95 -14.27 13.71
N ASN A 396 11.16 -14.93 14.57
CA ASN A 396 11.62 -15.96 15.51
C ASN A 396 12.84 -15.52 16.35
N ARG A 397 12.86 -14.24 16.73
CA ARG A 397 13.91 -13.65 17.55
C ARG A 397 13.37 -12.60 18.49
N THR A 398 14.13 -12.37 19.56
CA THR A 398 13.89 -11.29 20.52
C THR A 398 15.14 -10.45 20.67
N LEU A 399 14.96 -9.18 20.99
CA LEU A 399 16.04 -8.28 21.43
C LEU A 399 15.92 -8.03 22.94
N THR A 400 17.03 -7.64 23.56
CA THR A 400 17.04 -7.18 24.94
C THR A 400 17.36 -5.69 24.94
N ALA A 401 16.48 -4.88 25.52
CA ALA A 401 16.67 -3.45 25.59
C ALA A 401 17.87 -3.08 26.46
N ALA A 402 18.60 -2.06 26.04
CA ALA A 402 19.44 -1.26 26.93
C ALA A 402 18.55 -0.24 27.67
N ASP A 403 19.14 0.50 28.61
CA ASP A 403 18.41 1.58 29.25
C ASP A 403 18.05 2.66 28.21
N GLY A 404 16.77 3.01 28.13
CA GLY A 404 16.24 4.02 27.20
C GLY A 404 16.01 3.57 25.76
N GLY A 405 16.39 2.36 25.33
CA GLY A 405 16.27 1.98 23.92
C GLY A 405 16.89 0.66 23.51
N PHE A 406 16.96 0.44 22.19
CA PHE A 406 17.56 -0.74 21.58
C PHE A 406 18.07 -0.44 20.17
N THR A 407 18.89 -1.35 19.63
CA THR A 407 19.36 -1.30 18.25
C THR A 407 18.99 -2.57 17.51
N ASP A 408 18.89 -2.47 16.18
CA ASP A 408 18.63 -3.63 15.32
C ASP A 408 19.23 -3.44 13.93
N ALA A 409 19.55 -4.53 13.24
CA ALA A 409 20.12 -4.48 11.90
C ALA A 409 19.02 -4.55 10.84
N PHE A 410 18.95 -3.57 9.95
CA PHE A 410 18.04 -3.54 8.82
C PHE A 410 18.77 -3.83 7.51
N GLY A 411 18.24 -4.77 6.74
CA GLY A 411 18.65 -4.97 5.35
C GLY A 411 18.16 -3.84 4.43
N PRO A 412 18.60 -3.83 3.16
CA PRO A 412 18.04 -2.94 2.13
C PRO A 412 16.52 -3.08 2.04
N LEU A 413 15.80 -1.95 2.07
CA LEU A 413 14.33 -1.89 2.00
C LEU A 413 13.57 -2.70 3.07
N ALA A 414 14.27 -3.16 4.12
CA ALA A 414 13.68 -4.05 5.12
C ALA A 414 12.72 -3.30 6.04
N GLU A 415 11.70 -4.01 6.48
CA GLU A 415 10.85 -3.66 7.61
C GLU A 415 11.09 -4.59 8.80
N HIS A 416 10.87 -4.08 10.01
CA HIS A 416 10.78 -4.86 11.23
C HIS A 416 9.58 -4.39 12.05
N ILE A 417 8.94 -5.33 12.75
CA ILE A 417 7.80 -5.06 13.61
C ILE A 417 8.18 -5.50 15.02
N TYR A 418 8.15 -4.56 15.96
CA TYR A 418 8.50 -4.83 17.35
C TYR A 418 7.25 -4.82 18.21
N LYS A 419 7.11 -5.80 19.09
CA LYS A 419 6.11 -5.82 20.16
C LYS A 419 6.81 -5.75 21.51
N ILE A 420 6.43 -4.77 22.31
CA ILE A 420 7.00 -4.49 23.62
C ILE A 420 5.86 -4.46 24.63
N ALA A 421 5.82 -5.41 25.56
CA ALA A 421 4.83 -5.40 26.64
C ALA A 421 5.06 -4.18 27.55
N GLN A 422 3.99 -3.47 27.90
CA GLN A 422 4.04 -2.29 28.79
C GLN A 422 3.48 -2.56 30.17
#